data_AF-A0A2S7F665-F1
#
_entry.id   AF-A0A2S7F665-F1
#
_cell.length_a   1.000
_cell.length_b   1.000
_cell.length_c   1.000
_cell.angle_alpha   90.00
_cell.angle_beta   90.00
_cell.angle_gamma   90.00
#
_symmetry.space_group_name_H-M   'P 1'
#
loop_
_entity.id
_entity.type
_entity.pdbx_description
1 polymer ?
#
loop_
_entity_poly.entity_id
_entity_poly.type
_entity_poly.pdbx_seq_one_letter_code
_entity_poly.pdbx_strand_id
1 'polypeptide(L)'
;MKYNLQLLKDNNLECNWNTLYVGRQLGLISHSVVTKFALEIIEYNECFDNELILELTWDLSEYIVNKDKMLRLGTIVSVKGKEHRYMIISRLIRNNDNELFDYYGCLYPEGNLTDDDKILFNDDEINNIYFNGYENEQEVERNKELVKYKSIIEKNQ
;
A
#
# COMPACT_ATOMS: atom_id res chain seq x y z
N MET A 1 -4.68 18.66 -7.13
CA MET A 1 -3.48 19.30 -7.70
C MET A 1 -2.34 19.03 -6.73
N LYS A 2 -1.30 18.28 -7.13
CA LYS A 2 -0.16 17.96 -6.27
C LYS A 2 0.98 18.94 -6.58
N TYR A 3 1.47 19.65 -5.58
CA TYR A 3 2.51 20.65 -5.76
C TYR A 3 3.89 20.02 -5.65
N ASN A 4 4.77 20.36 -6.59
CA ASN A 4 6.20 20.02 -6.51
C ASN A 4 6.87 21.01 -5.53
N LEU A 5 7.81 20.54 -4.70
CA LEU A 5 8.61 21.40 -3.81
C LEU A 5 9.35 22.50 -4.58
N GLN A 6 9.60 22.28 -5.88
CA GLN A 6 10.16 23.31 -6.74
C GLN A 6 9.30 24.57 -6.77
N LEU A 7 7.95 24.45 -6.77
CA LEU A 7 7.07 25.62 -6.75
C LEU A 7 7.22 26.42 -5.45
N LEU A 8 7.43 25.75 -4.31
CA LEU A 8 7.65 26.43 -3.03
C LEU A 8 8.96 27.21 -3.07
N LYS A 9 10.03 26.60 -3.60
CA LYS A 9 11.34 27.22 -3.78
C LYS A 9 11.27 28.43 -4.72
N ASP A 10 10.57 28.28 -5.85
CA ASP A 10 10.40 29.33 -6.86
C ASP A 10 9.63 30.55 -6.31
N ASN A 11 8.85 30.37 -5.25
CA ASN A 11 8.09 31.43 -4.56
C ASN A 11 8.76 31.90 -3.25
N ASN A 12 10.04 31.56 -3.01
CA ASN A 12 10.77 31.88 -1.77
C ASN A 12 10.06 31.41 -0.49
N LEU A 13 9.26 30.35 -0.56
CA LEU A 13 8.65 29.73 0.62
C LEU A 13 9.62 28.72 1.23
N GLU A 14 9.79 28.82 2.55
CA GLU A 14 10.65 27.90 3.28
C GLU A 14 10.05 26.50 3.32
N CYS A 15 10.81 25.52 2.81
CA CYS A 15 10.43 24.12 2.81
C CYS A 15 11.06 23.40 4.01
N ASN A 16 10.36 23.42 5.14
CA ASN A 16 10.72 22.70 6.36
C ASN A 16 9.65 21.65 6.72
N TRP A 17 9.86 20.94 7.83
CA TRP A 17 8.96 19.87 8.28
C TRP A 17 7.52 20.32 8.51
N ASN A 18 7.33 21.53 9.03
CA ASN A 18 5.99 22.08 9.24
C ASN A 18 5.27 22.31 7.90
N THR A 19 5.99 22.83 6.90
CA THR A 19 5.46 23.03 5.54
C THR A 19 5.06 21.70 4.90
N LEU A 20 5.90 20.66 5.04
CA LEU A 20 5.62 19.33 4.51
C LEU A 20 4.45 18.64 5.22
N TYR A 21 4.40 18.74 6.55
CA TYR A 21 3.32 18.19 7.37
C TYR A 21 1.97 18.80 6.97
N VAL A 22 1.86 20.13 6.98
CA VAL A 22 0.62 20.83 6.62
C VAL A 22 0.24 20.53 5.16
N GLY A 23 1.20 20.57 4.24
CA GLY A 23 0.96 20.25 2.83
C GLY A 23 0.47 18.82 2.61
N ARG A 24 0.94 17.86 3.42
CA ARG A 24 0.49 16.46 3.38
C ARG A 24 -0.92 16.31 3.95
N GLN A 25 -1.21 16.94 5.10
CA GLN A 25 -2.54 16.91 5.74
C GLN A 25 -3.62 17.53 4.84
N LEU A 26 -3.27 18.57 4.08
CA LEU A 26 -4.16 19.20 3.12
C LEU A 26 -4.23 18.48 1.75
N GLY A 27 -3.52 17.36 1.57
CA GLY A 27 -3.49 16.60 0.31
C GLY A 27 -2.77 17.30 -0.85
N LEU A 28 -2.00 18.35 -0.56
CA LEU A 28 -1.31 19.21 -1.52
C LEU A 28 0.07 18.65 -1.90
N ILE A 29 0.74 17.97 -0.97
CA ILE A 29 2.07 17.37 -1.14
C ILE A 29 1.92 15.84 -1.07
N SER A 30 2.52 15.15 -2.04
CA SER A 30 2.45 13.69 -2.10
C SER A 30 3.40 13.03 -1.11
N HIS A 31 3.05 11.82 -0.65
CA HIS A 31 3.92 11.00 0.21
C HIS A 31 5.35 10.86 -0.36
N SER A 32 5.49 10.50 -1.64
CA SER A 32 6.81 10.33 -2.30
C SER A 32 7.74 11.55 -2.19
N VAL A 33 7.16 12.75 -2.12
CA VAL A 33 7.90 14.00 -1.99
C VAL A 33 8.41 14.17 -0.55
N VAL A 34 7.58 13.82 0.44
CA VAL A 34 7.93 13.84 1.86
C VAL A 34 9.03 12.81 2.17
N THR A 35 8.90 11.59 1.65
CA THR A 35 9.90 10.52 1.83
C THR A 35 11.26 10.91 1.26
N LYS A 36 11.30 11.47 0.05
CA LYS A 36 12.56 11.90 -0.58
C LYS A 36 13.23 13.01 0.23
N PHE A 37 12.47 13.99 0.68
CA PHE A 37 12.99 15.06 1.54
C PHE A 37 13.56 14.52 2.86
N ALA A 38 12.93 13.48 3.43
CA ALA A 38 13.43 12.85 4.64
C ALA A 38 14.75 12.11 4.43
N LEU A 39 14.85 11.32 3.35
CA LEU A 39 16.07 10.60 2.99
C LEU A 39 17.24 11.57 2.79
N GLU A 40 17.00 12.68 2.08
CA GLU A 40 17.99 13.75 1.88
C GLU A 40 18.47 14.38 3.19
N ILE A 41 17.70 14.33 4.28
CA ILE A 41 18.10 14.88 5.58
C ILE A 41 18.80 13.85 6.46
N ILE A 42 18.29 12.61 6.47
CA ILE A 42 18.86 11.51 7.26
C ILE A 42 20.25 11.13 6.73
N GLU A 43 20.47 11.15 5.41
CA GLU A 43 21.79 10.89 4.81
C GLU A 43 22.89 11.82 5.32
N TYR A 44 22.53 13.02 5.81
CA TYR A 44 23.49 14.06 6.19
C TYR A 44 23.51 14.38 7.69
N ASN A 45 22.70 13.71 8.54
CA ASN A 45 22.61 13.99 9.97
C ASN A 45 22.51 12.69 10.81
N GLU A 46 23.52 12.40 11.64
CA GLU A 46 23.63 11.16 12.44
C GLU A 46 22.63 11.05 13.62
N CYS A 47 21.96 12.14 14.02
CA CYS A 47 21.02 12.12 15.13
C CYS A 47 19.81 12.98 14.80
N PHE A 48 18.66 12.33 14.62
CA PHE A 48 17.41 12.99 14.29
C PHE A 48 16.36 12.71 15.38
N ASP A 49 16.15 13.68 16.26
CA ASP A 49 15.25 13.57 17.42
C ASP A 49 13.99 14.41 17.21
N ASN A 50 13.20 14.05 16.20
CA ASN A 50 11.92 14.70 15.98
C ASN A 50 10.90 13.69 15.42
N GLU A 51 9.94 13.36 16.28
CA GLU A 51 8.86 12.39 16.09
C GLU A 51 8.02 12.67 14.84
N LEU A 52 7.93 13.93 14.39
CA LEU A 52 7.19 14.31 13.18
C LEU A 52 7.88 13.79 11.90
N ILE A 53 9.22 13.66 11.87
CA ILE A 53 9.88 12.95 10.75
C ILE A 53 9.48 11.49 10.78
N LEU A 54 9.53 10.84 11.94
CA LEU A 54 9.19 9.42 12.04
C LEU A 54 7.74 9.21 11.60
N GLU A 55 6.81 10.05 12.04
CA GLU A 55 5.41 10.02 11.60
C GLU A 55 5.25 10.25 10.09
N LEU A 56 5.99 11.21 9.51
CA LEU A 56 5.94 11.53 8.08
C LEU A 56 6.69 10.54 7.18
N THR A 57 7.73 9.88 7.68
CA THR A 57 8.54 8.89 6.97
C THR A 57 7.99 7.48 7.10
N TRP A 58 7.43 7.16 8.27
CA TRP A 58 6.84 5.85 8.57
C TRP A 58 5.35 5.78 8.23
N ASP A 59 4.76 6.85 7.69
CA ASP A 59 3.62 6.78 6.76
C ASP A 59 4.01 6.09 5.42
N LEU A 60 5.09 5.30 5.40
CA LEU A 60 5.35 4.14 4.54
C LEU A 60 4.24 3.09 4.69
N SER A 61 3.00 3.53 4.46
CA SER A 61 1.77 2.78 4.24
C SER A 61 1.58 1.52 5.07
N GLU A 62 1.94 1.44 6.36
CA GLU A 62 1.89 0.17 7.12
C GLU A 62 2.58 -1.06 6.47
N TYR A 63 3.23 -0.90 5.30
CA TYR A 63 3.44 -2.02 4.37
C TYR A 63 4.82 -2.65 4.53
N ILE A 64 5.79 -1.88 5.04
CA ILE A 64 7.08 -2.44 5.41
C ILE A 64 7.03 -3.08 6.82
N VAL A 65 5.99 -2.84 7.63
CA VAL A 65 5.98 -3.27 9.05
C VAL A 65 5.02 -4.42 9.36
N ASN A 66 4.10 -4.81 8.48
CA ASN A 66 3.25 -5.99 8.75
C ASN A 66 3.17 -6.95 7.56
N LYS A 67 4.15 -7.86 7.48
CA LYS A 67 3.98 -9.14 6.76
C LYS A 67 2.79 -9.95 7.30
N ASP A 68 2.29 -9.57 8.48
CA ASP A 68 1.15 -10.18 9.14
C ASP A 68 -0.21 -9.58 8.71
N LYS A 69 -0.30 -8.65 7.74
CA LYS A 69 -1.57 -8.11 7.25
C LYS A 69 -1.86 -8.56 5.81
N MET A 70 -3.12 -8.89 5.52
CA MET A 70 -3.57 -9.14 4.15
C MET A 70 -3.81 -7.83 3.39
N LEU A 71 -3.58 -7.79 2.08
CA LEU A 71 -3.89 -6.63 1.24
C LEU A 71 -5.40 -6.35 1.19
N ARG A 72 -5.76 -5.08 1.08
CA ARG A 72 -7.14 -4.59 1.11
C ARG A 72 -7.86 -4.86 -0.21
N LEU A 73 -9.19 -4.97 -0.16
CA LEU A 73 -9.98 -5.00 -1.40
C LEU A 73 -9.84 -3.69 -2.19
N GLY A 74 -9.79 -3.80 -3.51
CA GLY A 74 -9.52 -2.67 -4.41
C GLY A 74 -8.04 -2.35 -4.59
N THR A 75 -7.13 -3.06 -3.91
CA THR A 75 -5.68 -2.92 -4.14
C THR A 75 -5.34 -3.37 -5.56
N ILE A 76 -4.57 -2.57 -6.29
CA ILE A 76 -4.15 -2.86 -7.67
C ILE A 76 -2.70 -3.32 -7.67
N VAL A 77 -2.45 -4.51 -8.21
CA VAL A 77 -1.14 -5.16 -8.21
C VAL A 77 -0.74 -5.67 -9.60
N SER A 78 0.55 -5.93 -9.80
CA SER A 78 1.02 -6.84 -10.85
C SER A 78 1.50 -8.14 -10.22
N VAL A 79 1.20 -9.26 -10.86
CA VAL A 79 1.53 -10.60 -10.41
C VAL A 79 2.64 -11.18 -11.30
N LYS A 80 3.58 -11.92 -10.72
CA LYS A 80 4.70 -12.54 -11.45
C LYS A 80 4.19 -13.40 -12.61
N GLY A 81 4.80 -13.23 -13.79
CA GLY A 81 4.43 -13.99 -14.98
C GLY A 81 3.08 -13.62 -15.61
N LYS A 82 2.41 -12.56 -15.14
CA LYS A 82 1.19 -12.01 -15.76
C LYS A 82 1.49 -10.66 -16.41
N GLU A 83 0.91 -10.42 -17.58
CA GLU A 83 1.15 -9.18 -18.33
C GLU A 83 0.31 -8.00 -17.83
N HIS A 84 -0.85 -8.28 -17.24
CA HIS A 84 -1.81 -7.26 -16.82
C HIS A 84 -1.69 -6.88 -15.34
N ARG A 85 -2.40 -5.80 -14.97
CA ARG A 85 -2.65 -5.44 -13.58
C ARG A 85 -3.97 -6.03 -13.13
N TYR A 86 -4.03 -6.36 -11.85
CA TYR A 86 -5.20 -6.96 -11.25
C TYR A 86 -5.62 -6.20 -9.99
N MET A 87 -6.91 -5.98 -9.84
CA MET A 87 -7.52 -5.44 -8.63
C MET A 87 -7.99 -6.58 -7.75
N ILE A 88 -7.57 -6.60 -6.47
CA ILE A 88 -8.01 -7.62 -5.50
C ILE A 88 -9.49 -7.42 -5.18
N ILE A 89 -10.29 -8.47 -5.43
CA ILE A 89 -11.74 -8.48 -5.18
C ILE A 89 -12.17 -9.53 -4.15
N SER A 90 -11.31 -10.48 -3.78
CA SER A 90 -11.56 -11.41 -2.67
C SER A 90 -10.26 -11.84 -1.98
N ARG A 91 -10.39 -12.35 -0.75
CA ARG A 91 -9.30 -12.77 0.13
C ARG A 91 -9.59 -14.15 0.72
N LEU A 92 -8.56 -15.00 0.90
CA LEU A 92 -8.67 -16.36 1.45
C LEU A 92 -9.75 -17.19 0.73
N ILE A 93 -9.57 -17.35 -0.58
CA ILE A 93 -10.52 -18.04 -1.45
C ILE A 93 -10.00 -19.45 -1.78
N ARG A 94 -10.90 -20.41 -1.95
CA ARG A 94 -10.54 -21.76 -2.42
C ARG A 94 -10.94 -21.96 -3.88
N ASN A 95 -10.08 -22.63 -4.65
CA ASN A 95 -10.43 -23.10 -5.98
C ASN A 95 -11.31 -24.36 -5.91
N ASN A 96 -11.68 -24.90 -7.08
CA ASN A 96 -12.49 -26.12 -7.19
C ASN A 96 -11.81 -27.36 -6.59
N ASP A 97 -10.48 -27.38 -6.55
CA ASP A 97 -9.67 -28.44 -5.97
C ASP A 97 -9.42 -28.24 -4.46
N ASN A 98 -10.14 -27.29 -3.84
CA ASN A 98 -10.06 -26.94 -2.42
C ASN A 98 -8.69 -26.37 -1.98
N GLU A 99 -7.84 -25.97 -2.93
CA GLU A 99 -6.59 -25.26 -2.68
C GLU A 99 -6.89 -23.81 -2.28
N LEU A 100 -6.20 -23.33 -1.24
CA LEU A 100 -6.41 -21.99 -0.68
C LEU A 100 -5.44 -21.00 -1.30
N PHE A 101 -5.96 -19.86 -1.74
CA PHE A 101 -5.20 -18.73 -2.26
C PHE A 101 -5.43 -17.50 -1.40
N ASP A 102 -4.41 -16.66 -1.28
CA ASP A 102 -4.54 -15.40 -0.56
C ASP A 102 -5.53 -14.45 -1.24
N TYR A 103 -5.51 -14.37 -2.57
CA TYR A 103 -6.26 -13.37 -3.30
C TYR A 103 -6.97 -13.92 -4.55
N TYR A 104 -8.12 -13.31 -4.84
CA TYR A 104 -8.78 -13.37 -6.15
C TYR A 104 -8.80 -11.96 -6.73
N GLY A 105 -8.29 -11.78 -7.94
CA GLY A 105 -8.25 -10.48 -8.60
C GLY A 105 -8.95 -10.51 -9.95
N CYS A 106 -9.48 -9.37 -10.38
CA CYS A 106 -9.94 -9.13 -11.75
C CYS A 106 -9.02 -8.14 -12.48
N LEU A 107 -9.06 -8.11 -13.81
CA LEU A 107 -8.31 -7.16 -14.61
C LEU A 107 -8.59 -5.70 -14.20
N TYR A 108 -7.56 -4.87 -14.29
CA TYR A 108 -7.67 -3.43 -14.12
C TYR A 108 -7.11 -2.69 -15.34
N PRO A 109 -7.85 -1.71 -15.92
CA PRO A 109 -9.13 -1.14 -15.46
C PRO A 109 -10.40 -1.83 -15.98
N GLU A 110 -10.28 -2.90 -16.76
CA GLU A 110 -11.38 -3.54 -17.50
C GLU A 110 -12.43 -4.17 -16.57
N GLY A 111 -12.02 -4.63 -15.39
CA GLY A 111 -12.89 -5.29 -14.42
C GLY A 111 -13.06 -6.77 -14.70
N ASN A 112 -14.27 -7.29 -14.46
CA ASN A 112 -14.62 -8.69 -14.57
C ASN A 112 -15.66 -8.87 -15.70
N LEU A 113 -15.19 -8.98 -16.94
CA LEU A 113 -16.04 -9.11 -18.13
C LEU A 113 -16.20 -10.58 -18.52
N THR A 114 -15.13 -11.36 -18.38
CA THR A 114 -15.05 -12.78 -18.70
C THR A 114 -14.37 -13.57 -17.58
N ASP A 115 -14.44 -14.90 -17.64
CA ASP A 115 -13.75 -15.74 -16.66
C ASP A 115 -12.22 -15.68 -16.78
N ASP A 116 -11.69 -15.42 -17.98
CA ASP A 116 -10.26 -15.26 -18.23
C ASP A 116 -9.69 -13.95 -17.64
N ASP A 117 -10.57 -13.01 -17.27
CA ASP A 117 -10.19 -11.74 -16.65
C ASP A 117 -9.87 -11.88 -15.15
N LYS A 118 -10.03 -13.08 -14.59
CA LYS A 118 -9.86 -13.35 -13.15
C LYS A 118 -8.70 -14.28 -12.89
N ILE A 119 -7.97 -14.01 -11.80
CA ILE A 119 -6.84 -14.82 -11.38
C ILE A 119 -6.89 -15.11 -9.88
N LEU A 120 -6.40 -16.28 -9.52
CA LEU A 120 -6.05 -16.66 -8.16
C LEU A 120 -4.53 -16.49 -8.01
N PHE A 121 -4.07 -15.93 -6.89
CA PHE A 121 -2.65 -15.73 -6.61
C PHE A 121 -2.40 -15.55 -5.11
N ASN A 122 -1.17 -15.84 -4.69
CA ASN A 122 -0.69 -15.67 -3.32
C ASN A 122 0.11 -14.37 -3.13
N ASP A 123 0.31 -13.98 -1.88
CA ASP A 123 1.03 -12.75 -1.53
C ASP A 123 2.48 -12.74 -2.05
N ASP A 124 3.15 -13.89 -2.04
CA ASP A 124 4.51 -14.06 -2.52
C ASP A 124 4.64 -13.98 -4.06
N GLU A 125 3.53 -14.07 -4.78
CA GLU A 125 3.47 -13.90 -6.25
C GLU A 125 3.32 -12.44 -6.67
N ILE A 126 3.09 -11.52 -5.73
CA ILE A 126 2.95 -10.09 -6.03
C ILE A 126 4.32 -9.50 -6.37
N ASN A 127 4.37 -8.78 -7.50
CA ASN A 127 5.58 -8.09 -7.95
C ASN A 127 5.59 -6.61 -7.55
N ASN A 128 4.48 -5.90 -7.77
CA ASN A 128 4.35 -4.48 -7.43
C ASN A 128 2.90 -4.16 -7.02
N ILE A 129 2.75 -3.17 -6.14
CA ILE A 129 1.47 -2.56 -5.77
C ILE A 129 1.42 -1.15 -6.39
N TYR A 130 0.37 -0.86 -7.15
CA TYR A 130 0.15 0.43 -7.81
C TYR A 130 -0.85 1.32 -7.06
N PHE A 131 -1.74 0.71 -6.29
CA PHE A 131 -2.75 1.39 -5.51
C PHE A 131 -3.14 0.54 -4.31
N ASN A 132 -3.22 1.16 -3.14
CA ASN A 132 -3.74 0.51 -1.94
C ASN A 132 -5.26 0.65 -1.90
N GLY A 133 -5.94 -0.47 -1.67
CA GLY A 133 -7.38 -0.51 -1.54
C GLY A 133 -7.92 0.43 -0.46
N TYR A 134 -9.21 0.74 -0.57
CA TYR A 134 -9.88 1.62 0.39
C TYR A 134 -9.82 1.03 1.81
N GLU A 135 -9.60 1.89 2.80
CA GLU A 135 -9.59 1.50 4.21
C GLU A 135 -10.54 2.38 5.02
N ASN A 136 -11.27 1.72 5.90
CA ASN A 136 -12.05 2.31 6.96
C ASN A 136 -11.99 1.37 8.19
N GLU A 137 -12.69 1.75 9.26
CA GLU A 137 -12.73 0.94 10.48
C GLU A 137 -13.22 -0.51 10.25
N GLN A 138 -14.14 -0.71 9.30
CA GLN A 138 -14.64 -2.06 8.96
C GLN A 138 -13.55 -2.91 8.29
N GLU A 139 -12.78 -2.32 7.36
CA GLU A 139 -11.68 -3.00 6.70
C GLU A 139 -10.57 -3.36 7.70
N VAL A 140 -10.25 -2.45 8.64
CA VAL A 140 -9.26 -2.70 9.69
C VAL A 140 -9.69 -3.88 10.58
N GLU A 141 -10.94 -3.90 11.02
CA GLU A 141 -11.43 -5.00 11.87
C GLU A 141 -11.49 -6.33 11.11
N ARG A 142 -11.98 -6.31 9.86
CA ARG A 142 -12.01 -7.48 9.00
C ARG A 142 -10.62 -8.05 8.75
N ASN A 143 -9.60 -7.20 8.59
CA ASN A 143 -8.23 -7.64 8.38
C ASN A 143 -7.69 -8.42 9.59
N LYS A 144 -7.94 -7.94 10.82
CA LYS A 144 -7.53 -8.66 12.04
C LYS A 144 -8.12 -10.08 12.10
N GLU A 145 -9.39 -10.22 11.74
CA GLU A 145 -10.04 -11.54 11.67
C GLU A 145 -9.42 -12.44 10.61
N LEU A 146 -9.16 -11.91 9.41
CA LEU A 146 -8.54 -12.65 8.30
C LEU A 146 -7.15 -13.18 8.66
N VAL A 147 -6.33 -12.34 9.28
CA VAL A 147 -4.97 -12.70 9.72
C VAL A 147 -5.02 -13.83 10.75
N LYS A 148 -5.90 -13.70 11.74
CA LYS A 148 -6.12 -14.75 12.74
C LYS A 148 -6.57 -16.06 12.07
N TYR A 149 -7.52 -15.98 11.14
CA TYR A 149 -8.03 -17.15 10.42
C TYR A 149 -6.93 -17.82 9.55
N LYS A 150 -6.14 -17.05 8.80
CA LYS A 150 -5.01 -17.55 8.00
C LYS A 150 -4.01 -18.32 8.88
N SER A 151 -3.61 -17.76 10.02
CA SER A 151 -2.69 -18.41 10.96
C SER A 151 -3.21 -19.74 11.54
N ILE A 152 -4.53 -19.91 11.65
CA ILE A 152 -5.15 -21.16 12.11
C ILE A 152 -5.08 -22.21 11.00
N ILE A 153 -5.32 -21.81 9.75
CA ILE A 153 -5.26 -22.74 8.61
C ILE A 153 -3.83 -23.25 8.42
N GLU A 154 -2.84 -22.36 8.43
CA GLU A 154 -1.42 -22.72 8.23
C GLU A 154 -0.88 -23.66 9.32
N LYS A 155 -1.43 -23.61 10.54
CA LYS A 155 -1.04 -24.52 11.62
C LYS A 155 -1.65 -25.93 11.52
N ASN A 156 -2.71 -26.08 10.73
CA ASN A 156 -3.47 -27.32 10.62
C ASN A 156 -3.20 -28.08 9.29
N GLN A 157 -2.27 -27.59 8.48
CA GLN A 157 -1.72 -28.25 7.30
C GLN A 157 -0.40 -28.93 7.65
#